data_AF-A0A1V6F278-F1
#
_entry.id   AF-A0A1V6F278-F1
#
_cell.length_a   1.000
_cell.length_b   1.000
_cell.length_c   1.000
_cell.angle_alpha   90.00
_cell.angle_beta   90.00
_cell.angle_gamma   90.00
#
_symmetry.space_group_name_H-M   'P 1'
#
loop_
_entity.id
_entity.type
_entity.pdbx_description
1 polymer ?
#
loop_
_entity_poly.entity_id
_entity_poly.type
_entity_poly.pdbx_seq_one_letter_code
_entity_poly.pdbx_strand_id
1 'polypeptide(L)'
;MPEQPDVYFEDCVLASPQCALKGGNYGFHTYTRAKANRCKMVVLNFSQPVGTPSDGVIVSVQNGKYFQVDLEDSTMMGYKVFGVKVDTDSVGDLKYTTSGDVKAYIQFTQELPAGIHRLGHWPADLYSAIAPPAPARAVPAPDRKEVAARNLCEVSHVHWQGRLCRMECIRPGEGGTRSDYYLVLRDAETGAELARFAEGYGLASALVDGDTFHAFASRWEDGNWNDVTRFSSKDLVQWETAVAITQENEHLFNSSVCNGPDGYIMAYESNDPLHPAFTTKFAASPDLSTWTKLPEATFGTNRYTACPFITHANGFYYVLYLERKSPRWFFETFITRSKDLNTWELSAANPVISPDVLGEGINVSDPDLIKHEGKTRLYYAAGDQLKWMNIKWAEYDGPMADFLEGWYKTPGIPDSGSVGFQKPAK
;
A
#
# COMPACT_ATOMS: atom_id res chain seq x y z
N MET A 1 -17.87 45.74 -16.22
CA MET A 1 -17.50 44.34 -15.96
C MET A 1 -17.72 43.56 -17.24
N PRO A 2 -16.78 42.70 -17.67
CA PRO A 2 -16.93 41.87 -18.87
C PRO A 2 -18.13 40.92 -18.80
N GLU A 3 -18.80 40.71 -19.94
CA GLU A 3 -19.97 39.82 -20.04
C GLU A 3 -19.62 38.34 -19.85
N GLN A 4 -18.38 37.97 -20.17
CA GLN A 4 -17.82 36.62 -20.03
C GLN A 4 -16.51 36.68 -19.23
N PRO A 5 -16.10 35.60 -18.57
CA PRO A 5 -14.77 35.52 -17.96
C PRO A 5 -13.65 35.75 -18.97
N ASP A 6 -12.70 36.62 -18.64
CA ASP A 6 -11.46 36.86 -19.40
C ASP A 6 -10.44 35.72 -19.19
N VAL A 7 -10.52 35.04 -18.04
CA VAL A 7 -9.60 33.96 -17.65
C VAL A 7 -10.38 32.81 -17.03
N TYR A 8 -10.03 31.59 -17.41
CA TYR A 8 -10.60 30.35 -16.89
C TYR A 8 -9.52 29.52 -16.22
N PHE A 9 -9.77 29.10 -14.98
CA PHE A 9 -9.01 28.10 -14.25
C PHE A 9 -9.89 26.86 -14.08
N GLU A 10 -9.38 25.71 -14.49
CA GLU A 10 -10.10 24.44 -14.40
C GLU A 10 -9.14 23.38 -13.82
N ASP A 11 -9.60 22.66 -12.79
CA ASP A 11 -8.83 21.59 -12.12
C ASP A 11 -7.43 22.05 -11.63
N CYS A 12 -7.30 23.33 -11.28
CA CYS A 12 -6.04 23.95 -10.89
C CYS A 12 -5.81 23.90 -9.37
N VAL A 13 -4.54 23.76 -8.98
CA VAL A 13 -4.07 24.09 -7.62
C VAL A 13 -3.36 25.44 -7.66
N LEU A 14 -3.97 26.46 -7.06
CA LEU A 14 -3.44 27.82 -6.98
C LEU A 14 -2.94 28.07 -5.55
N ALA A 15 -1.63 28.07 -5.36
CA ALA A 15 -1.01 28.19 -4.04
C ALA A 15 -0.03 29.37 -3.98
N SER A 16 -0.11 30.15 -2.90
CA SER A 16 0.77 31.30 -2.70
C SER A 16 0.88 31.67 -1.21
N PRO A 17 2.01 32.24 -0.76
CA PRO A 17 2.08 32.84 0.57
C PRO A 17 1.10 33.98 0.77
N GLN A 18 0.74 34.76 -0.26
CA GLN A 18 0.01 36.02 -0.10
C GLN A 18 -1.48 35.93 -0.47
N CYS A 19 -1.80 35.38 -1.64
CA CYS A 19 -3.16 35.20 -2.16
C CYS A 19 -3.14 34.17 -3.30
N ALA A 20 -4.16 33.31 -3.39
CA ALA A 20 -4.22 32.25 -4.40
C ALA A 20 -4.62 32.79 -5.79
N LEU A 21 -5.47 33.82 -5.83
CA LEU A 21 -5.91 34.45 -7.08
C LEU A 21 -5.91 35.98 -6.92
N LYS A 22 -5.39 36.69 -7.93
CA LYS A 22 -5.24 38.14 -7.91
C LYS A 22 -5.70 38.75 -9.23
N GLY A 23 -6.58 39.75 -9.16
CA GLY A 23 -7.08 40.52 -10.31
C GLY A 23 -6.50 41.93 -10.38
N GLY A 24 -5.87 42.28 -11.51
CA GLY A 24 -5.30 43.61 -11.77
C GLY A 24 -3.89 43.83 -11.21
N ASN A 25 -3.43 45.08 -11.21
CA ASN A 25 -2.13 45.51 -10.69
C ASN A 25 -2.19 46.95 -10.15
N TYR A 26 -1.14 47.40 -9.45
CA TYR A 26 -1.07 48.76 -8.90
C TYR A 26 -1.15 49.81 -10.02
N GLY A 27 -2.08 50.77 -9.88
CA GLY A 27 -2.31 51.82 -10.86
C GLY A 27 -3.13 51.39 -12.09
N PHE A 28 -3.59 50.13 -12.16
CA PHE A 28 -4.42 49.63 -13.25
C PHE A 28 -5.91 49.73 -12.91
N HIS A 29 -6.68 50.39 -13.78
CA HIS A 29 -8.11 50.64 -13.62
C HIS A 29 -8.92 49.90 -14.68
N THR A 30 -8.62 48.61 -14.88
CA THR A 30 -9.27 47.74 -15.85
C THR A 30 -10.16 46.73 -15.15
N TYR A 31 -11.31 46.41 -15.74
CA TYR A 31 -12.20 45.37 -15.21
C TYR A 31 -11.75 43.99 -15.69
N THR A 32 -11.66 43.04 -14.78
CA THR A 32 -11.33 41.64 -15.07
C THR A 32 -12.38 40.72 -14.45
N ARG A 33 -12.78 39.70 -15.19
CA ARG A 33 -13.62 38.61 -14.69
C ARG A 33 -12.89 37.28 -14.83
N ALA A 34 -12.74 36.53 -13.75
CA ALA A 34 -12.15 35.19 -13.76
C ALA A 34 -13.21 34.13 -13.44
N LYS A 35 -13.08 32.93 -14.00
CA LYS A 35 -13.83 31.76 -13.59
C LYS A 35 -12.88 30.71 -13.03
N ALA A 36 -13.22 30.13 -11.87
CA ALA A 36 -12.51 29.02 -11.27
C ALA A 36 -13.47 27.85 -11.08
N ASN A 37 -13.21 26.77 -11.82
CA ASN A 37 -13.99 25.54 -11.83
C ASN A 37 -13.15 24.41 -11.24
N ARG A 38 -13.65 23.70 -10.22
CA ARG A 38 -12.93 22.60 -9.54
C ARG A 38 -11.52 22.98 -9.08
N CYS A 39 -11.34 24.23 -8.67
CA CYS A 39 -10.04 24.75 -8.26
C CYS A 39 -9.80 24.58 -6.76
N LYS A 40 -8.53 24.36 -6.42
CA LYS A 40 -8.01 24.31 -5.05
C LYS A 40 -7.16 25.54 -4.80
N MET A 41 -7.59 26.43 -3.91
CA MET A 41 -6.93 27.71 -3.67
C MET A 41 -6.35 27.75 -2.25
N VAL A 42 -5.03 27.89 -2.13
CA VAL A 42 -4.30 27.75 -0.87
C VAL A 42 -3.45 28.99 -0.58
N VAL A 43 -3.75 29.67 0.52
CA VAL A 43 -2.91 30.75 1.05
C VAL A 43 -2.11 30.27 2.26
N LEU A 44 -0.78 30.28 2.13
CA LEU A 44 0.13 29.70 3.14
C LEU A 44 0.43 30.63 4.30
N ASN A 45 0.30 31.95 4.14
CA ASN A 45 0.41 32.89 5.25
C ASN A 45 -0.91 32.94 6.04
N PHE A 46 -1.13 31.88 6.79
CA PHE A 46 -2.27 31.66 7.68
C PHE A 46 -1.93 32.20 9.07
N SER A 47 -1.60 33.49 9.19
CA SER A 47 -1.29 34.04 10.51
C SER A 47 -2.54 33.98 11.40
N GLN A 48 -2.39 33.39 12.58
CA GLN A 48 -3.31 33.58 13.71
C GLN A 48 -3.44 35.08 14.02
N PRO A 49 -4.50 35.56 14.72
CA PRO A 49 -5.02 36.93 14.61
C PRO A 49 -4.07 38.09 14.97
N VAL A 50 -2.82 37.81 15.36
CA VAL A 50 -1.77 38.77 15.65
C VAL A 50 -0.64 38.59 14.62
N GLY A 51 -0.40 39.60 13.78
CA GLY A 51 0.64 39.56 12.75
C GLY A 51 0.29 40.38 11.50
N THR A 52 0.82 39.96 10.34
CA THR A 52 0.49 40.52 9.01
C THR A 52 -0.30 39.48 8.22
N PRO A 53 -1.62 39.34 8.45
CA PRO A 53 -2.44 38.36 7.75
C PRO A 53 -2.49 38.64 6.25
N SER A 54 -2.74 37.58 5.48
CA SER A 54 -3.00 37.71 4.04
C SER A 54 -4.21 38.61 3.77
N ASP A 55 -4.14 39.36 2.67
CA ASP A 55 -5.19 40.30 2.27
C ASP A 55 -6.48 39.58 1.86
N GLY A 56 -6.39 38.30 1.47
CA GLY A 56 -7.51 37.42 1.12
C GLY A 56 -7.03 36.22 0.28
N VAL A 57 -7.87 35.19 0.15
CA VAL A 57 -7.63 34.10 -0.83
C VAL A 57 -7.69 34.66 -2.26
N ILE A 58 -8.66 35.52 -2.51
CA ILE A 58 -8.93 36.17 -3.79
C ILE A 58 -8.84 37.68 -3.60
N VAL A 59 -7.95 38.35 -4.35
CA VAL A 59 -7.62 39.76 -4.12
C VAL A 59 -7.80 40.60 -5.38
N SER A 60 -8.55 41.70 -5.29
CA SER A 60 -8.45 42.80 -6.27
C SER A 60 -7.31 43.74 -5.87
N VAL A 61 -6.45 44.13 -6.81
CA VAL A 61 -5.29 44.96 -6.43
C VAL A 61 -5.69 46.40 -6.13
N GLN A 62 -6.35 47.05 -7.09
CA GLN A 62 -6.53 48.50 -7.04
C GLN A 62 -7.82 48.90 -6.29
N ASN A 63 -8.96 48.33 -6.65
CA ASN A 63 -10.28 48.59 -6.05
C ASN A 63 -11.20 47.38 -6.33
N GLY A 64 -12.11 47.05 -5.41
CA GLY A 64 -12.97 45.87 -5.52
C GLY A 64 -13.79 45.81 -6.81
N LYS A 65 -14.30 46.93 -7.31
CA LYS A 65 -15.16 46.98 -8.50
C LYS A 65 -14.50 46.47 -9.79
N TYR A 66 -13.16 46.43 -9.80
CA TYR A 66 -12.39 46.02 -10.98
C TYR A 66 -12.24 44.51 -11.11
N PHE A 67 -12.62 43.72 -10.12
CA PHE A 67 -12.47 42.27 -10.19
C PHE A 67 -13.78 41.54 -9.88
N GLN A 68 -14.11 40.59 -10.76
CA GLN A 68 -15.16 39.60 -10.53
C GLN A 68 -14.58 38.19 -10.58
N VAL A 69 -15.04 37.31 -9.69
CA VAL A 69 -14.73 35.88 -9.75
C VAL A 69 -15.99 35.01 -9.74
N ASP A 70 -16.08 34.09 -10.69
CA ASP A 70 -17.12 33.06 -10.70
C ASP A 70 -16.53 31.76 -10.14
N LEU A 71 -17.08 31.26 -9.04
CA LEU A 71 -16.60 30.07 -8.33
C LEU A 71 -17.54 28.89 -8.57
N GLU A 72 -17.00 27.79 -9.09
CA GLU A 72 -17.73 26.55 -9.33
C GLU A 72 -16.95 25.37 -8.74
N ASP A 73 -17.60 24.57 -7.89
CA ASP A 73 -17.03 23.35 -7.27
C ASP A 73 -15.61 23.52 -6.67
N SER A 74 -15.33 24.70 -6.12
CA SER A 74 -13.98 25.11 -5.73
C SER A 74 -13.81 25.21 -4.22
N THR A 75 -12.63 24.80 -3.74
CA THR A 75 -12.30 24.82 -2.30
C THR A 75 -11.14 25.77 -2.02
N MET A 76 -11.31 26.62 -0.99
CA MET A 76 -10.38 27.67 -0.61
C MET A 76 -9.87 27.49 0.83
N MET A 77 -8.63 27.91 1.10
CA MET A 77 -8.14 28.11 2.47
C MET A 77 -7.26 29.36 2.59
N GLY A 78 -7.48 30.15 3.64
CA GLY A 78 -6.69 31.35 3.94
C GLY A 78 -7.21 32.11 5.16
N TYR A 79 -6.72 33.33 5.40
CA TYR A 79 -7.20 34.14 6.52
C TYR A 79 -8.68 34.53 6.34
N LYS A 80 -9.02 35.12 5.18
CA LYS A 80 -10.38 35.48 4.73
C LYS A 80 -10.54 35.24 3.22
N VAL A 81 -11.77 35.18 2.72
CA VAL A 81 -12.01 34.86 1.29
C VAL A 81 -11.58 35.99 0.35
N PHE A 82 -12.10 37.21 0.55
CA PHE A 82 -11.90 38.34 -0.36
C PHE A 82 -11.03 39.45 0.25
N GLY A 83 -10.27 40.13 -0.61
CA GLY A 83 -9.42 41.24 -0.24
C GLY A 83 -9.29 42.31 -1.33
N VAL A 84 -8.94 43.53 -0.91
CA VAL A 84 -8.47 44.59 -1.80
C VAL A 84 -7.16 45.14 -1.27
N LYS A 85 -6.16 45.35 -2.14
CA LYS A 85 -4.81 45.72 -1.70
C LYS A 85 -4.58 47.22 -1.51
N VAL A 86 -5.09 48.06 -2.40
CA VAL A 86 -4.88 49.51 -2.39
C VAL A 86 -6.05 50.23 -1.72
N ASP A 87 -7.24 50.16 -2.32
CA ASP A 87 -8.45 50.79 -1.79
C ASP A 87 -9.23 49.80 -0.92
N THR A 88 -8.75 49.54 0.30
CA THR A 88 -9.25 48.46 1.16
C THR A 88 -10.75 48.55 1.48
N ASP A 89 -11.28 49.77 1.54
CA ASP A 89 -12.70 50.03 1.86
C ASP A 89 -13.64 49.61 0.72
N SER A 90 -13.10 49.48 -0.50
CA SER A 90 -13.85 49.00 -1.67
C SER A 90 -14.02 47.48 -1.74
N VAL A 91 -13.66 46.71 -0.70
CA VAL A 91 -13.80 45.24 -0.71
C VAL A 91 -15.24 44.77 -0.96
N GLY A 92 -16.24 45.54 -0.53
CA GLY A 92 -17.66 45.27 -0.80
C GLY A 92 -18.04 45.40 -2.28
N ASP A 93 -17.22 46.08 -3.09
CA ASP A 93 -17.45 46.23 -4.53
C ASP A 93 -16.93 45.04 -5.35
N LEU A 94 -16.16 44.13 -4.73
CA LEU A 94 -15.67 42.91 -5.39
C LEU A 94 -16.84 41.97 -5.64
N LYS A 95 -17.08 41.66 -6.92
CA LYS A 95 -18.21 40.82 -7.32
C LYS A 95 -17.81 39.36 -7.35
N TYR A 96 -18.72 38.48 -6.97
CA TYR A 96 -18.53 37.06 -7.14
C TYR A 96 -19.84 36.34 -7.41
N THR A 97 -19.74 35.16 -8.02
CA THR A 97 -20.84 34.20 -8.13
C THR A 97 -20.39 32.85 -7.60
N THR A 98 -21.33 32.05 -7.08
CA THR A 98 -21.08 30.67 -6.66
C THR A 98 -22.06 29.72 -7.36
N SER A 99 -21.57 28.55 -7.73
CA SER A 99 -22.36 27.44 -8.27
C SER A 99 -21.77 26.12 -7.79
N GLY A 100 -22.61 25.11 -7.54
CA GLY A 100 -22.15 23.81 -7.04
C GLY A 100 -21.55 23.88 -5.62
N ASP A 101 -20.50 23.10 -5.39
CA ASP A 101 -19.88 22.90 -4.07
C ASP A 101 -18.70 23.86 -3.82
N VAL A 102 -19.02 25.08 -3.38
CA VAL A 102 -18.00 26.10 -3.05
C VAL A 102 -17.75 26.14 -1.54
N LYS A 103 -16.50 25.87 -1.13
CA LYS A 103 -16.11 25.70 0.28
C LYS A 103 -14.92 26.57 0.67
N ALA A 104 -14.86 27.00 1.93
CA ALA A 104 -13.72 27.75 2.46
C ALA A 104 -13.35 27.37 3.90
N TYR A 105 -12.07 27.13 4.15
CA TYR A 105 -11.47 27.12 5.49
C TYR A 105 -10.82 28.48 5.75
N ILE A 106 -11.51 29.33 6.52
CA ILE A 106 -11.04 30.66 6.90
C ILE A 106 -10.96 30.82 8.41
N GLN A 107 -10.22 31.83 8.88
CA GLN A 107 -10.07 32.09 10.30
C GLN A 107 -11.45 32.33 10.95
N PHE A 108 -11.60 31.90 12.21
CA PHE A 108 -12.92 31.77 12.86
C PHE A 108 -13.65 33.11 13.13
N THR A 109 -12.93 34.23 13.23
CA THR A 109 -13.49 35.59 13.41
C THR A 109 -13.80 36.28 12.09
N GLN A 110 -13.38 35.74 10.94
CA GLN A 110 -13.66 36.34 9.64
C GLN A 110 -15.07 35.99 9.18
N GLU A 111 -15.76 36.94 8.55
CA GLU A 111 -17.06 36.70 7.94
C GLU A 111 -16.93 35.80 6.71
N LEU A 112 -17.92 34.92 6.51
CA LEU A 112 -17.99 34.06 5.34
C LEU A 112 -18.92 34.70 4.30
N PRO A 113 -18.46 34.92 3.05
CA PRO A 113 -19.34 35.41 1.99
C PRO A 113 -20.51 34.46 1.72
N ALA A 114 -21.65 35.02 1.31
CA ALA A 114 -22.86 34.27 0.99
C ALA A 114 -22.61 33.22 -0.11
N GLY A 115 -23.28 32.07 0.00
CA GLY A 115 -23.17 31.00 -1.00
C GLY A 115 -21.87 30.18 -0.95
N ILE A 116 -21.03 30.36 0.08
CA ILE A 116 -19.84 29.54 0.36
C ILE A 116 -20.07 28.76 1.65
N HIS A 117 -19.67 27.48 1.69
CA HIS A 117 -19.76 26.64 2.88
C HIS A 117 -18.46 26.71 3.71
N ARG A 118 -18.58 26.92 5.04
CA ARG A 118 -17.42 26.97 5.93
C ARG A 118 -16.97 25.57 6.31
N LEU A 119 -15.68 25.29 6.12
CA LEU A 119 -15.04 24.10 6.64
C LEU A 119 -14.73 24.27 8.14
N GLY A 120 -15.24 23.36 8.97
CA GLY A 120 -15.09 23.39 10.43
C GLY A 120 -13.77 22.83 10.95
N HIS A 121 -13.00 22.14 10.10
CA HIS A 121 -11.73 21.50 10.44
C HIS A 121 -10.68 21.78 9.38
N TRP A 122 -9.41 21.59 9.75
CA TRP A 122 -8.28 21.73 8.85
C TRP A 122 -8.46 20.83 7.61
N PRO A 123 -8.45 21.38 6.38
CA PRO A 123 -8.69 20.60 5.17
C PRO A 123 -7.42 19.89 4.71
N ALA A 124 -7.14 18.71 5.27
CA ALA A 124 -5.96 17.92 4.95
C ALA A 124 -5.80 17.65 3.45
N ASP A 125 -6.88 17.25 2.77
CA ASP A 125 -6.87 16.95 1.33
C ASP A 125 -6.55 18.17 0.45
N LEU A 126 -6.95 19.36 0.89
CA LEU A 126 -6.62 20.61 0.21
C LEU A 126 -5.16 20.96 0.41
N TYR A 127 -4.65 20.83 1.63
CA TYR A 127 -3.25 21.09 1.93
C TYR A 127 -2.33 20.09 1.22
N SER A 128 -2.69 18.80 1.17
CA SER A 128 -1.92 17.78 0.45
C SER A 128 -1.81 18.06 -1.06
N ALA A 129 -2.71 18.85 -1.64
CA ALA A 129 -2.68 19.18 -3.06
C ALA A 129 -1.52 20.11 -3.47
N ILE A 130 -0.87 20.79 -2.52
CA ILE A 130 0.31 21.63 -2.81
C ILE A 130 1.63 20.86 -2.74
N ALA A 131 1.58 19.58 -2.35
CA ALA A 131 2.78 18.76 -2.27
C ALA A 131 3.49 18.72 -3.63
N PRO A 132 4.84 18.73 -3.67
CA PRO A 132 5.55 18.53 -4.92
C PRO A 132 5.13 17.19 -5.54
N PRO A 133 5.13 17.06 -6.88
CA PRO A 133 4.91 15.78 -7.54
C PRO A 133 5.82 14.72 -6.92
N ALA A 134 5.27 13.54 -6.64
CA ALA A 134 6.08 12.43 -6.20
C ALA A 134 7.20 12.19 -7.24
N PRO A 135 8.46 11.99 -6.82
CA PRO A 135 9.53 11.69 -7.76
C PRO A 135 9.13 10.48 -8.60
N ALA A 136 9.34 10.56 -9.92
CA ALA A 136 9.08 9.45 -10.82
C ALA A 136 9.89 8.24 -10.34
N ARG A 137 9.19 7.19 -9.89
CA ARG A 137 9.83 5.99 -9.36
C ARG A 137 10.32 5.14 -10.53
N ALA A 138 11.63 5.03 -10.70
CA ALA A 138 12.25 4.08 -11.66
C ALA A 138 12.24 2.63 -11.12
N VAL A 139 11.15 2.23 -10.47
CA VAL A 139 10.97 0.89 -9.89
C VAL A 139 10.24 -0.02 -10.88
N PRO A 140 10.44 -1.35 -10.79
CA PRO A 140 9.57 -2.32 -11.44
C PRO A 140 8.13 -2.16 -10.90
N ALA A 141 7.29 -1.34 -11.52
CA ALA A 141 5.87 -1.28 -11.19
C ALA A 141 5.17 -2.40 -11.97
N PRO A 142 4.71 -3.48 -11.31
CA PRO A 142 4.02 -4.54 -12.02
C PRO A 142 2.66 -4.02 -12.53
N ASP A 143 2.29 -4.38 -13.74
CA ASP A 143 1.05 -3.96 -14.37
C ASP A 143 -0.12 -4.74 -13.77
N ARG A 144 -1.03 -4.04 -13.08
CA ARG A 144 -2.16 -4.65 -12.39
C ARG A 144 -3.16 -5.22 -13.39
N LYS A 145 -3.65 -6.42 -13.08
CA LYS A 145 -4.58 -7.18 -13.90
C LYS A 145 -5.92 -7.37 -13.19
N GLU A 146 -6.83 -8.09 -13.85
CA GLU A 146 -8.16 -8.37 -13.31
C GLU A 146 -8.12 -9.26 -12.06
N VAL A 147 -9.27 -9.38 -11.39
CA VAL A 147 -9.44 -10.23 -10.22
C VAL A 147 -9.23 -11.70 -10.60
N ALA A 148 -8.28 -12.37 -9.96
CA ALA A 148 -7.96 -13.78 -10.19
C ALA A 148 -8.91 -14.73 -9.44
N ALA A 149 -9.37 -14.33 -8.26
CA ALA A 149 -10.36 -15.09 -7.49
C ALA A 149 -11.11 -14.18 -6.50
N ARG A 150 -12.33 -14.55 -6.14
CA ARG A 150 -13.16 -13.80 -5.18
C ARG A 150 -13.30 -14.57 -3.87
N ASN A 151 -13.47 -13.84 -2.77
CA ASN A 151 -13.69 -14.42 -1.43
C ASN A 151 -12.57 -15.39 -1.02
N LEU A 152 -11.33 -15.01 -1.32
CA LEU A 152 -10.12 -15.77 -1.03
C LEU A 152 -9.04 -14.83 -0.51
N CYS A 153 -8.19 -15.36 0.36
CA CYS A 153 -7.15 -14.63 1.06
C CYS A 153 -5.77 -15.15 0.68
N GLU A 154 -5.39 -16.36 1.11
CA GLU A 154 -4.08 -16.93 0.82
C GLU A 154 -4.12 -17.86 -0.38
N VAL A 155 -3.18 -17.64 -1.31
CA VAL A 155 -2.94 -18.52 -2.46
C VAL A 155 -1.44 -18.71 -2.67
N SER A 156 -1.07 -19.83 -3.29
CA SER A 156 0.29 -20.04 -3.76
C SER A 156 0.29 -20.71 -5.13
N HIS A 157 1.10 -20.20 -6.05
CA HIS A 157 1.15 -20.69 -7.43
C HIS A 157 2.39 -21.53 -7.66
N VAL A 158 2.22 -22.64 -8.36
CA VAL A 158 3.30 -23.54 -8.76
C VAL A 158 3.07 -24.07 -10.16
N HIS A 159 4.14 -24.54 -10.80
CA HIS A 159 4.04 -25.37 -11.99
C HIS A 159 4.01 -26.85 -11.60
N TRP A 160 2.85 -27.49 -11.73
CA TRP A 160 2.70 -28.92 -11.51
C TRP A 160 2.51 -29.63 -12.85
N GLN A 161 3.41 -30.56 -13.18
CA GLN A 161 3.38 -31.31 -14.45
C GLN A 161 3.24 -30.41 -15.68
N GLY A 162 3.94 -29.26 -15.68
CA GLY A 162 3.92 -28.28 -16.76
C GLY A 162 2.72 -27.33 -16.77
N ARG A 163 1.75 -27.49 -15.87
CA ARG A 163 0.55 -26.64 -15.77
C ARG A 163 0.72 -25.60 -14.67
N LEU A 164 0.32 -24.36 -14.95
CA LEU A 164 0.19 -23.36 -13.89
C LEU A 164 -0.98 -23.76 -12.99
N CYS A 165 -0.69 -23.98 -11.72
CA CYS A 165 -1.68 -24.35 -10.72
C CYS A 165 -1.70 -23.30 -9.60
N ARG A 166 -2.87 -23.10 -9.01
CA ARG A 166 -3.11 -22.24 -7.86
C ARG A 166 -3.58 -23.11 -6.69
N MET A 167 -2.81 -23.13 -5.62
CA MET A 167 -3.27 -23.65 -4.34
C MET A 167 -4.04 -22.57 -3.61
N GLU A 168 -5.21 -22.92 -3.09
CA GLU A 168 -6.13 -22.02 -2.38
C GLU A 168 -6.28 -22.50 -0.93
N CYS A 169 -6.14 -21.57 0.02
CA CYS A 169 -6.50 -21.83 1.42
C CYS A 169 -8.00 -21.54 1.60
N ILE A 170 -8.80 -22.58 1.76
CA ILE A 170 -10.24 -22.43 1.97
C ILE A 170 -10.50 -22.28 3.47
N ARG A 171 -11.17 -21.19 3.85
CA ARG A 171 -11.62 -20.94 5.22
C ARG A 171 -12.82 -19.97 5.26
N PRO A 172 -13.68 -20.04 6.29
CA PRO A 172 -14.71 -19.03 6.53
C PRO A 172 -14.10 -17.70 6.98
N GLY A 173 -14.67 -16.57 6.55
CA GLY A 173 -14.22 -15.23 6.94
C GLY A 173 -14.49 -14.86 8.41
N GLU A 174 -15.49 -15.47 9.05
CA GLU A 174 -15.90 -15.18 10.44
C GLU A 174 -15.40 -16.26 11.43
N GLY A 175 -14.46 -17.11 11.01
CA GLY A 175 -14.02 -18.28 11.75
C GLY A 175 -14.96 -19.47 11.57
N GLY A 176 -14.46 -20.66 11.93
CA GLY A 176 -15.15 -21.92 11.70
C GLY A 176 -14.55 -23.08 12.48
N THR A 177 -15.06 -24.27 12.18
CA THR A 177 -14.59 -25.54 12.74
C THR A 177 -13.52 -26.17 11.85
N ARG A 178 -12.79 -27.15 12.37
CA ARG A 178 -11.67 -27.80 11.66
C ARG A 178 -12.00 -28.23 10.22
N SER A 179 -13.18 -28.79 9.97
CA SER A 179 -13.61 -29.25 8.64
C SER A 179 -13.87 -28.12 7.64
N ASP A 180 -14.00 -26.89 8.13
CA ASP A 180 -14.19 -25.70 7.27
C ASP A 180 -12.87 -25.21 6.68
N TYR A 181 -11.73 -25.72 7.16
CA TYR A 181 -10.39 -25.37 6.71
C TYR A 181 -9.79 -26.51 5.90
N TYR A 182 -9.36 -26.23 4.67
CA TYR A 182 -8.67 -27.22 3.84
C TYR A 182 -7.97 -26.53 2.67
N LEU A 183 -7.11 -27.27 1.98
CA LEU A 183 -6.40 -26.80 0.81
C LEU A 183 -7.01 -27.40 -0.47
N VAL A 184 -7.04 -26.59 -1.52
CA VAL A 184 -7.44 -27.03 -2.85
C VAL A 184 -6.39 -26.62 -3.86
N LEU A 185 -5.93 -27.56 -4.69
CA LEU A 185 -5.12 -27.25 -5.85
C LEU A 185 -6.02 -27.18 -7.09
N ARG A 186 -5.98 -26.06 -7.81
CA ARG A 186 -6.70 -25.86 -9.07
C ARG A 186 -5.73 -25.62 -10.21
N ASP A 187 -6.11 -26.04 -11.40
CA ASP A 187 -5.51 -25.50 -12.62
C ASP A 187 -5.89 -24.01 -12.74
N ALA A 188 -4.90 -23.14 -12.90
CA ALA A 188 -5.09 -21.70 -12.79
C ALA A 188 -5.81 -21.10 -14.01
N GLU A 189 -5.79 -21.77 -15.16
CA GLU A 189 -6.44 -21.30 -16.40
C GLU A 189 -7.90 -21.75 -16.47
N THR A 190 -8.15 -23.02 -16.17
CA THR A 190 -9.46 -23.66 -16.32
C THR A 190 -10.31 -23.63 -15.05
N GLY A 191 -9.69 -23.42 -13.88
CA GLY A 191 -10.33 -23.50 -12.57
C GLY A 191 -10.65 -24.94 -12.12
N ALA A 192 -10.26 -25.95 -12.91
CA ALA A 192 -10.51 -27.35 -12.60
C ALA A 192 -9.81 -27.75 -11.29
N GLU A 193 -10.56 -28.39 -10.39
CA GLU A 193 -10.01 -28.94 -9.15
C GLU A 193 -9.14 -30.15 -9.46
N LEU A 194 -7.87 -30.10 -9.07
CA LEU A 194 -6.91 -31.20 -9.24
C LEU A 194 -6.80 -32.02 -7.97
N ALA A 195 -6.88 -31.38 -6.80
CA ALA A 195 -6.81 -32.05 -5.51
C ALA A 195 -7.46 -31.23 -4.40
N ARG A 196 -7.90 -31.93 -3.36
CA ARG A 196 -8.41 -31.39 -2.11
C ARG A 196 -7.83 -32.19 -0.94
N PHE A 197 -7.18 -31.52 -0.02
CA PHE A 197 -6.38 -32.17 1.02
C PHE A 197 -6.21 -31.28 2.25
N ALA A 198 -5.52 -31.80 3.27
CA ALA A 198 -5.15 -31.07 4.48
C ALA A 198 -6.33 -30.43 5.24
N GLU A 199 -7.35 -31.23 5.58
CA GLU A 199 -8.43 -30.78 6.45
C GLU A 199 -7.91 -30.31 7.83
N GLY A 200 -8.32 -29.11 8.25
CA GLY A 200 -7.83 -28.44 9.45
C GLY A 200 -6.57 -27.62 9.24
N TYR A 201 -6.21 -27.28 8.00
CA TYR A 201 -5.00 -26.50 7.70
C TYR A 201 -5.28 -25.33 6.76
N GLY A 202 -4.43 -24.30 6.84
CA GLY A 202 -4.52 -23.07 6.05
C GLY A 202 -3.22 -22.27 6.13
N LEU A 203 -3.28 -21.00 5.72
CA LEU A 203 -2.12 -20.08 5.71
C LEU A 203 -0.89 -20.66 4.99
N ALA A 204 -1.17 -21.34 3.87
CA ALA A 204 -0.24 -22.27 3.28
C ALA A 204 0.51 -21.71 2.07
N SER A 205 1.72 -22.24 1.85
CA SER A 205 2.48 -22.07 0.61
C SER A 205 2.72 -23.41 -0.07
N ALA A 206 3.03 -23.38 -1.38
CA ALA A 206 3.35 -24.55 -2.17
C ALA A 206 4.72 -24.43 -2.84
N LEU A 207 5.36 -25.57 -3.04
CA LEU A 207 6.61 -25.73 -3.78
C LEU A 207 6.53 -27.05 -4.57
N VAL A 208 7.08 -27.06 -5.79
CA VAL A 208 7.30 -28.30 -6.54
C VAL A 208 8.79 -28.54 -6.64
N ASP A 209 9.24 -29.70 -6.17
CA ASP A 209 10.62 -30.18 -6.30
C ASP A 209 10.62 -31.48 -7.12
N GLY A 210 11.29 -31.46 -8.27
CA GLY A 210 11.26 -32.57 -9.23
C GLY A 210 9.84 -32.98 -9.64
N ASP A 211 9.44 -34.20 -9.25
CA ASP A 211 8.13 -34.80 -9.52
C ASP A 211 7.19 -34.77 -8.30
N THR A 212 7.56 -34.04 -7.25
CA THR A 212 6.84 -34.04 -5.97
C THR A 212 6.28 -32.66 -5.66
N PHE A 213 4.97 -32.62 -5.38
CA PHE A 213 4.28 -31.45 -4.89
C PHE A 213 4.42 -31.39 -3.37
N HIS A 214 4.75 -30.21 -2.85
CA HIS A 214 4.83 -29.93 -1.42
C HIS A 214 3.91 -28.75 -1.08
N ALA A 215 3.18 -28.87 0.02
CA ALA A 215 2.50 -27.75 0.67
C ALA A 215 2.93 -27.66 2.13
N PHE A 216 3.10 -26.44 2.63
CA PHE A 216 3.44 -26.13 4.01
C PHE A 216 2.32 -25.29 4.58
N ALA A 217 1.65 -25.78 5.62
CA ALA A 217 0.40 -25.20 6.11
C ALA A 217 0.33 -25.23 7.63
N SER A 218 -0.23 -24.18 8.21
CA SER A 218 -0.40 -24.07 9.65
C SER A 218 -1.65 -24.79 10.11
N ARG A 219 -1.53 -25.53 11.20
CA ARG A 219 -2.62 -26.35 11.75
C ARG A 219 -3.63 -25.49 12.52
N TRP A 220 -4.90 -25.55 12.13
CA TRP A 220 -6.00 -24.94 12.87
C TRP A 220 -6.48 -25.88 14.00
N GLU A 221 -6.28 -25.47 15.24
CA GLU A 221 -6.73 -26.20 16.42
C GLU A 221 -6.99 -25.22 17.59
N ASP A 222 -7.98 -25.55 18.42
CA ASP A 222 -8.37 -24.75 19.60
C ASP A 222 -8.59 -23.26 19.32
N GLY A 223 -9.11 -22.94 18.12
CA GLY A 223 -9.43 -21.57 17.71
C GLY A 223 -8.21 -20.74 17.30
N ASN A 224 -7.06 -21.37 17.02
CA ASN A 224 -5.87 -20.67 16.56
C ASN A 224 -5.01 -21.50 15.58
N TRP A 225 -3.97 -20.87 15.03
CA TRP A 225 -2.97 -21.47 14.16
C TRP A 225 -1.77 -21.96 14.96
N ASN A 226 -1.31 -23.17 14.65
CA ASN A 226 -0.32 -23.87 15.46
C ASN A 226 0.92 -24.26 14.64
N ASP A 227 1.39 -25.50 14.72
CA ASP A 227 2.56 -25.99 13.98
C ASP A 227 2.43 -25.83 12.46
N VAL A 228 3.57 -25.68 11.77
CA VAL A 228 3.62 -25.77 10.30
C VAL A 228 3.82 -27.24 9.91
N THR A 229 2.90 -27.78 9.13
CA THR A 229 2.90 -29.16 8.64
C THR A 229 3.17 -29.20 7.14
N ARG A 230 4.02 -30.12 6.72
CA ARG A 230 4.28 -30.44 5.32
C ARG A 230 3.34 -31.55 4.86
N PHE A 231 2.75 -31.34 3.69
CA PHE A 231 2.05 -32.34 2.90
C PHE A 231 2.82 -32.55 1.60
N SER A 232 3.12 -33.79 1.23
CA SER A 232 3.81 -34.09 -0.03
C SER A 232 3.15 -35.22 -0.80
N SER A 233 3.12 -35.09 -2.13
CA SER A 233 2.51 -36.09 -3.01
C SER A 233 3.15 -36.08 -4.40
N LYS A 234 3.28 -37.26 -5.01
CA LYS A 234 3.72 -37.44 -6.41
C LYS A 234 2.57 -37.55 -7.40
N ASP A 235 1.37 -37.88 -6.92
CA ASP A 235 0.19 -38.16 -7.74
C ASP A 235 -1.03 -37.30 -7.37
N LEU A 236 -0.91 -36.45 -6.35
CA LEU A 236 -1.96 -35.65 -5.73
C LEU A 236 -3.11 -36.47 -5.08
N VAL A 237 -2.91 -37.77 -4.91
CA VAL A 237 -3.89 -38.70 -4.34
C VAL A 237 -3.38 -39.28 -3.02
N GLN A 238 -2.15 -39.79 -3.01
CA GLN A 238 -1.50 -40.30 -1.81
C GLN A 238 -0.63 -39.19 -1.20
N TRP A 239 -0.86 -38.91 0.08
CA TRP A 239 -0.21 -37.80 0.78
C TRP A 239 0.63 -38.30 1.94
N GLU A 240 1.90 -37.91 1.94
CA GLU A 240 2.78 -38.00 3.11
C GLU A 240 2.64 -36.73 3.93
N THR A 241 2.62 -36.86 5.26
CA THR A 241 2.43 -35.73 6.18
C THR A 241 3.47 -35.78 7.29
N ALA A 242 4.11 -34.64 7.57
CA ALA A 242 5.07 -34.50 8.67
C ALA A 242 5.05 -33.07 9.22
N VAL A 243 5.20 -32.91 10.53
CA VAL A 243 5.40 -31.57 11.12
C VAL A 243 6.76 -31.04 10.68
N ALA A 244 6.76 -29.87 10.03
CA ALA A 244 7.97 -29.18 9.59
C ALA A 244 8.49 -28.27 10.71
N ILE A 245 7.62 -27.45 11.30
CA ILE A 245 7.98 -26.54 12.39
C ILE A 245 7.02 -26.75 13.55
N THR A 246 7.55 -27.28 14.64
CA THR A 246 6.81 -27.40 15.90
C THR A 246 6.70 -26.03 16.57
N GLN A 247 5.49 -25.66 16.97
CA GLN A 247 5.24 -24.46 17.76
C GLN A 247 5.85 -24.59 19.16
N GLU A 248 6.19 -23.46 19.76
CA GLU A 248 6.68 -23.39 21.13
C GLU A 248 5.69 -22.55 21.96
N ASN A 249 6.16 -21.48 22.61
CA ASN A 249 5.30 -20.52 23.29
C ASN A 249 4.82 -19.42 22.32
N GLU A 250 4.34 -19.84 21.16
CA GLU A 250 3.93 -18.99 20.04
C GLU A 250 2.89 -19.72 19.18
N HIS A 251 2.16 -18.97 18.39
CA HIS A 251 1.34 -19.43 17.28
C HIS A 251 2.08 -19.12 15.98
N LEU A 252 2.01 -20.05 15.03
CA LEU A 252 2.61 -19.89 13.70
C LEU A 252 1.52 -19.70 12.66
N PHE A 253 1.74 -18.77 11.74
CA PHE A 253 0.73 -18.30 10.78
C PHE A 253 1.18 -18.62 9.36
N ASN A 254 1.26 -17.64 8.47
CA ASN A 254 1.69 -17.84 7.09
C ASN A 254 3.14 -18.35 7.02
N SER A 255 3.41 -19.23 6.06
CA SER A 255 4.76 -19.68 5.74
C SER A 255 5.02 -19.67 4.24
N SER A 256 6.27 -19.54 3.84
CA SER A 256 6.73 -19.60 2.45
C SER A 256 8.06 -20.35 2.39
N VAL A 257 8.24 -21.21 1.39
CA VAL A 257 9.45 -22.03 1.21
C VAL A 257 10.08 -21.75 -0.15
N CYS A 258 11.39 -21.58 -0.19
CA CYS A 258 12.15 -21.48 -1.43
C CYS A 258 13.40 -22.35 -1.42
N ASN A 259 13.95 -22.59 -2.62
CA ASN A 259 15.30 -23.09 -2.78
C ASN A 259 16.30 -22.04 -2.30
N GLY A 260 17.33 -22.47 -1.57
CA GLY A 260 18.53 -21.73 -1.25
C GLY A 260 19.77 -22.36 -1.91
N PRO A 261 20.98 -21.82 -1.71
CA PRO A 261 22.22 -22.38 -2.25
C PRO A 261 22.51 -23.81 -1.77
N ASP A 262 22.19 -24.11 -0.50
CA ASP A 262 22.58 -25.35 0.19
C ASP A 262 21.36 -26.19 0.64
N GLY A 263 20.20 -26.01 0.00
CA GLY A 263 18.96 -26.70 0.36
C GLY A 263 17.75 -25.78 0.24
N TYR A 264 16.94 -25.73 1.29
CA TYR A 264 15.66 -25.04 1.32
C TYR A 264 15.56 -24.13 2.54
N ILE A 265 14.91 -22.98 2.37
CA ILE A 265 14.63 -22.03 3.45
C ILE A 265 13.12 -21.85 3.55
N MET A 266 12.62 -21.86 4.78
CA MET A 266 11.25 -21.47 5.12
C MET A 266 11.30 -20.14 5.86
N ALA A 267 10.53 -19.16 5.39
CA ALA A 267 10.10 -18.03 6.19
C ALA A 267 8.73 -18.38 6.80
N TYR A 268 8.55 -18.14 8.10
CA TYR A 268 7.28 -18.38 8.78
C TYR A 268 6.96 -17.27 9.77
N GLU A 269 5.69 -16.91 9.84
CA GLU A 269 5.17 -15.85 10.69
C GLU A 269 4.86 -16.38 12.09
N SER A 270 5.18 -15.57 13.10
CA SER A 270 5.04 -15.92 14.51
C SER A 270 4.52 -14.74 15.34
N ASN A 271 3.78 -15.03 16.41
CA ASN A 271 3.44 -14.07 17.47
C ASN A 271 4.24 -14.28 18.77
N ASP A 272 5.49 -14.76 18.66
CA ASP A 272 6.42 -14.85 19.78
C ASP A 272 6.37 -13.58 20.64
N PRO A 273 6.06 -13.69 21.95
CA PRO A 273 5.89 -12.54 22.83
C PRO A 273 7.17 -11.70 23.02
N LEU A 274 8.34 -12.18 22.60
CA LEU A 274 9.59 -11.40 22.59
C LEU A 274 9.62 -10.32 21.51
N HIS A 275 8.75 -10.42 20.51
CA HIS A 275 8.72 -9.54 19.35
C HIS A 275 7.31 -9.03 19.07
N PRO A 276 7.15 -7.99 18.23
CA PRO A 276 5.83 -7.62 17.72
C PRO A 276 5.12 -8.83 17.08
N ALA A 277 3.80 -8.92 17.25
CA ALA A 277 3.04 -9.97 16.62
C ALA A 277 3.26 -9.98 15.09
N PHE A 278 3.32 -11.18 14.52
CA PHE A 278 3.58 -11.42 13.10
C PHE A 278 5.01 -11.08 12.65
N THR A 279 5.99 -11.36 13.53
CA THR A 279 7.41 -11.29 13.20
C THR A 279 7.79 -12.47 12.30
N THR A 280 8.67 -12.24 11.32
CA THR A 280 9.14 -13.31 10.42
C THR A 280 10.34 -14.04 11.02
N LYS A 281 10.22 -15.35 11.18
CA LYS A 281 11.29 -16.28 11.57
C LYS A 281 11.68 -17.18 10.40
N PHE A 282 12.81 -17.86 10.52
CA PHE A 282 13.34 -18.71 9.45
C PHE A 282 13.74 -20.10 9.94
N ALA A 283 13.68 -21.07 9.02
CA ALA A 283 14.21 -22.40 9.21
C ALA A 283 14.88 -22.90 7.91
N ALA A 284 15.87 -23.79 8.04
CA ALA A 284 16.56 -24.41 6.93
C ALA A 284 16.29 -25.91 6.87
N SER A 285 16.30 -26.47 5.67
CA SER A 285 16.16 -27.91 5.42
C SER A 285 17.05 -28.36 4.26
N PRO A 286 17.76 -29.50 4.37
CA PRO A 286 18.51 -30.04 3.24
C PRO A 286 17.64 -30.81 2.25
N ASP A 287 16.41 -31.22 2.63
CA ASP A 287 15.64 -32.28 1.96
C ASP A 287 14.12 -32.08 2.01
N LEU A 288 13.65 -30.87 2.37
CA LEU A 288 12.26 -30.51 2.67
C LEU A 288 11.60 -31.32 3.79
N SER A 289 12.30 -32.25 4.44
CA SER A 289 11.77 -33.21 5.42
C SER A 289 12.27 -32.92 6.82
N THR A 290 13.54 -32.57 6.94
CA THR A 290 14.24 -32.29 8.19
C THR A 290 14.46 -30.79 8.30
N TRP A 291 13.88 -30.15 9.32
CA TRP A 291 13.91 -28.69 9.46
C TRP A 291 14.65 -28.26 10.73
N THR A 292 15.48 -27.23 10.59
CA THR A 292 16.24 -26.61 11.69
C THR A 292 15.86 -25.13 11.78
N LYS A 293 15.29 -24.69 12.91
CA LYS A 293 14.97 -23.28 13.18
C LYS A 293 16.27 -22.44 13.24
N LEU A 294 16.20 -21.21 12.74
CA LEU A 294 17.30 -20.24 12.70
C LEU A 294 16.94 -19.00 13.54
N PRO A 295 17.01 -19.08 14.89
CA PRO A 295 16.60 -17.97 15.75
C PRO A 295 17.37 -16.67 15.51
N GLU A 296 18.64 -16.77 15.11
CA GLU A 296 19.51 -15.64 14.76
C GLU A 296 19.10 -14.92 13.46
N ALA A 297 18.24 -15.52 12.63
CA ALA A 297 17.82 -14.97 11.34
C ALA A 297 16.54 -14.10 11.43
N THR A 298 15.98 -13.89 12.62
CA THR A 298 14.67 -13.24 12.79
C THR A 298 14.62 -11.82 12.23
N PHE A 299 13.58 -11.54 11.43
CA PHE A 299 13.34 -10.26 10.74
C PHE A 299 12.05 -9.60 11.25
N GLY A 300 12.06 -8.27 11.38
CA GLY A 300 10.87 -7.50 11.79
C GLY A 300 10.70 -7.35 13.30
N THR A 301 11.75 -7.56 14.10
CA THR A 301 11.69 -7.54 15.59
C THR A 301 11.25 -6.20 16.20
N ASN A 302 11.05 -5.15 15.39
CA ASN A 302 10.66 -3.81 15.81
C ASN A 302 9.37 -3.29 15.16
N ARG A 303 8.70 -4.06 14.27
CA ARG A 303 7.50 -3.62 13.55
C ARG A 303 6.64 -4.79 13.07
N TYR A 304 5.57 -4.49 12.33
CA TYR A 304 4.67 -5.48 11.77
C TYR A 304 5.19 -5.97 10.41
N THR A 305 5.43 -7.29 10.26
CA THR A 305 6.00 -7.89 9.03
C THR A 305 5.31 -9.23 8.67
N ALA A 306 4.02 -9.16 8.40
CA ALA A 306 3.20 -10.35 8.17
C ALA A 306 3.30 -10.92 6.75
N CYS A 307 2.70 -12.08 6.52
CA CYS A 307 2.52 -12.75 5.24
C CYS A 307 3.81 -12.87 4.41
N PRO A 308 4.88 -13.48 4.94
CA PRO A 308 6.17 -13.52 4.24
C PRO A 308 6.10 -14.43 3.01
N PHE A 309 6.59 -13.93 1.88
CA PHE A 309 6.96 -14.71 0.70
C PHE A 309 8.47 -14.65 0.51
N ILE A 310 9.15 -15.80 0.52
CA ILE A 310 10.61 -15.88 0.35
C ILE A 310 10.98 -16.45 -1.03
N THR A 311 12.04 -15.90 -1.61
CA THR A 311 12.70 -16.46 -2.80
C THR A 311 14.19 -16.14 -2.79
N HIS A 312 14.98 -16.82 -3.62
CA HIS A 312 16.42 -16.59 -3.74
C HIS A 312 16.81 -16.31 -5.19
N ALA A 313 17.54 -15.23 -5.42
CA ALA A 313 18.05 -14.85 -6.73
C ALA A 313 19.39 -14.10 -6.61
N ASN A 314 20.33 -14.41 -7.50
CA ASN A 314 21.60 -13.69 -7.63
C ASN A 314 22.37 -13.49 -6.31
N GLY A 315 22.35 -14.52 -5.44
CA GLY A 315 23.07 -14.54 -4.17
C GLY A 315 22.40 -13.76 -3.04
N PHE A 316 21.12 -13.40 -3.20
CA PHE A 316 20.31 -12.79 -2.16
C PHE A 316 19.02 -13.58 -1.96
N TYR A 317 18.64 -13.75 -0.70
CA TYR A 317 17.27 -14.03 -0.30
C TYR A 317 16.46 -12.74 -0.35
N TYR A 318 15.28 -12.79 -0.93
CA TYR A 318 14.31 -11.71 -0.94
C TYR A 318 13.07 -12.15 -0.18
N VAL A 319 12.56 -11.28 0.67
CA VAL A 319 11.28 -11.48 1.35
C VAL A 319 10.35 -10.35 0.96
N LEU A 320 9.23 -10.70 0.33
CA LEU A 320 8.07 -9.81 0.24
C LEU A 320 7.22 -10.02 1.49
N TYR A 321 6.73 -8.94 2.09
CA TYR A 321 6.00 -9.00 3.35
C TYR A 321 5.02 -7.85 3.49
N LEU A 322 4.00 -8.02 4.31
CA LEU A 322 3.00 -7.02 4.63
C LEU A 322 3.50 -6.06 5.72
N GLU A 323 3.54 -4.78 5.40
CA GLU A 323 3.86 -3.70 6.33
C GLU A 323 2.56 -2.93 6.68
N ARG A 324 2.39 -2.57 7.95
CA ARG A 324 1.27 -1.74 8.42
C ARG A 324 1.72 -0.29 8.56
N LYS A 325 1.06 0.64 7.85
CA LYS A 325 1.31 2.09 7.91
C LYS A 325 0.78 2.76 9.18
N SER A 326 1.41 2.48 10.32
CA SER A 326 1.05 3.11 11.60
C SER A 326 1.18 4.65 11.55
N PRO A 327 0.22 5.41 12.14
CA PRO A 327 -0.94 4.97 12.91
C PRO A 327 -2.16 4.58 12.06
N ARG A 328 -2.13 4.75 10.74
CA ARG A 328 -3.23 4.40 9.83
C ARG A 328 -3.43 2.88 9.78
N TRP A 329 -4.68 2.45 9.71
CA TRP A 329 -5.04 1.07 9.42
C TRP A 329 -4.99 0.85 7.91
N PHE A 330 -3.78 0.66 7.38
CA PHE A 330 -3.51 0.57 5.94
C PHE A 330 -2.28 -0.31 5.70
N PHE A 331 -2.39 -1.25 4.76
CA PHE A 331 -1.47 -2.37 4.64
C PHE A 331 -0.92 -2.47 3.22
N GLU A 332 0.40 -2.49 3.10
CA GLU A 332 1.13 -2.46 1.84
C GLU A 332 2.13 -3.61 1.79
N THR A 333 2.39 -4.18 0.60
CA THR A 333 3.47 -5.17 0.46
C THR A 333 4.80 -4.45 0.25
N PHE A 334 5.79 -4.81 1.06
CA PHE A 334 7.17 -4.34 1.01
C PHE A 334 8.10 -5.47 0.55
N ILE A 335 9.33 -5.12 0.19
CA ILE A 335 10.44 -6.05 -0.07
C ILE A 335 11.65 -5.71 0.80
N THR A 336 12.28 -6.77 1.31
CA THR A 336 13.59 -6.76 1.97
C THR A 336 14.49 -7.82 1.33
N ARG A 337 15.80 -7.73 1.51
CA ARG A 337 16.75 -8.76 1.06
C ARG A 337 17.87 -9.01 2.06
N SER A 338 18.47 -10.18 1.99
CA SER A 338 19.61 -10.59 2.82
C SER A 338 20.50 -11.57 2.06
N LYS A 339 21.80 -11.59 2.36
CA LYS A 339 22.73 -12.62 1.84
C LYS A 339 22.85 -13.82 2.78
N ASP A 340 22.60 -13.62 4.07
CA ASP A 340 22.95 -14.53 5.15
C ASP A 340 21.74 -14.85 6.06
N LEU A 341 20.56 -14.33 5.72
CA LEU A 341 19.31 -14.36 6.51
C LEU A 341 19.40 -13.64 7.86
N ASN A 342 20.53 -13.02 8.20
CA ASN A 342 20.79 -12.41 9.50
C ASN A 342 20.80 -10.87 9.41
N THR A 343 21.46 -10.35 8.39
CA THR A 343 21.52 -8.92 8.08
C THR A 343 20.58 -8.59 6.92
N TRP A 344 19.67 -7.64 7.14
CA TRP A 344 18.60 -7.32 6.18
C TRP A 344 18.71 -5.89 5.66
N GLU A 345 18.41 -5.72 4.38
CA GLU A 345 18.39 -4.45 3.66
C GLU A 345 16.98 -4.15 3.13
N LEU A 346 16.39 -3.05 3.59
CA LEU A 346 15.14 -2.53 3.05
C LEU A 346 15.38 -1.84 1.71
N SER A 347 14.45 -2.02 0.77
CA SER A 347 14.42 -1.17 -0.43
C SER A 347 14.01 0.25 -0.06
N ALA A 348 14.81 1.24 -0.49
CA ALA A 348 14.45 2.66 -0.39
C ALA A 348 13.24 3.03 -1.29
N ALA A 349 12.86 2.14 -2.20
CA ALA A 349 11.80 2.37 -3.18
C ALA A 349 10.47 1.71 -2.79
N ASN A 350 10.42 1.01 -1.65
CA ASN A 350 9.20 0.47 -1.06
C ASN A 350 8.05 1.51 -1.00
N PRO A 351 6.77 1.08 -1.06
CA PRO A 351 6.29 -0.31 -1.16
C PRO A 351 6.39 -0.92 -2.57
N VAL A 352 6.35 -2.25 -2.65
CA VAL A 352 6.19 -3.02 -3.91
C VAL A 352 4.82 -2.75 -4.52
N ILE A 353 3.78 -2.87 -3.69
CA ILE A 353 2.41 -2.55 -4.06
C ILE A 353 1.70 -1.89 -2.88
N SER A 354 0.90 -0.89 -3.20
CA SER A 354 0.05 -0.16 -2.25
C SER A 354 -1.39 -0.18 -2.79
N PRO A 355 -2.42 -0.21 -1.93
CA PRO A 355 -3.80 -0.05 -2.37
C PRO A 355 -3.98 1.30 -3.07
N ASP A 356 -4.11 1.29 -4.40
CA ASP A 356 -4.17 2.50 -5.23
C ASP A 356 -5.18 2.43 -6.39
N VAL A 357 -5.75 1.25 -6.65
CA VAL A 357 -6.80 1.06 -7.66
C VAL A 357 -8.12 0.60 -7.05
N LEU A 358 -9.20 0.83 -7.80
CA LEU A 358 -10.55 0.44 -7.39
C LEU A 358 -10.62 -1.06 -7.06
N GLY A 359 -11.27 -1.36 -5.92
CA GLY A 359 -11.48 -2.73 -5.46
C GLY A 359 -10.28 -3.37 -4.75
N GLU A 360 -9.25 -2.61 -4.37
CA GLU A 360 -8.20 -3.11 -3.44
C GLU A 360 -8.50 -2.83 -1.96
N GLY A 361 -9.41 -1.91 -1.67
CA GLY A 361 -9.72 -1.54 -0.29
C GLY A 361 -8.55 -0.83 0.39
N ILE A 362 -8.07 -1.38 1.50
CA ILE A 362 -6.97 -0.83 2.32
C ILE A 362 -5.83 -1.83 2.53
N ASN A 363 -5.87 -2.96 1.84
CA ASN A 363 -4.96 -4.07 2.04
C ASN A 363 -4.52 -4.68 0.71
N VAL A 364 -3.22 -4.91 0.59
CA VAL A 364 -2.60 -5.74 -0.44
C VAL A 364 -1.57 -6.65 0.24
N SER A 365 -2.04 -7.78 0.77
CA SER A 365 -1.29 -8.74 1.59
C SER A 365 -1.02 -10.04 0.85
N ASP A 366 -0.45 -11.02 1.56
CA ASP A 366 -0.25 -12.40 1.08
C ASP A 366 0.36 -12.46 -0.32
N PRO A 367 1.52 -11.79 -0.54
CA PRO A 367 2.17 -11.80 -1.83
C PRO A 367 2.61 -13.22 -2.21
N ASP A 368 2.49 -13.55 -3.48
CA ASP A 368 3.01 -14.81 -4.04
C ASP A 368 3.58 -14.51 -5.44
N LEU A 369 4.87 -14.79 -5.65
CA LEU A 369 5.54 -14.59 -6.94
C LEU A 369 5.74 -15.91 -7.67
N ILE A 370 5.39 -15.93 -8.95
CA ILE A 370 5.71 -17.04 -9.84
C ILE A 370 6.27 -16.54 -11.17
N LYS A 371 7.33 -17.21 -11.65
CA LYS A 371 7.79 -17.06 -13.01
C LYS A 371 6.84 -17.81 -13.92
N HIS A 372 6.26 -17.16 -14.92
CA HIS A 372 5.38 -17.82 -15.89
C HIS A 372 5.57 -17.18 -17.27
N GLU A 373 5.80 -18.02 -18.30
CA GLU A 373 6.01 -17.56 -19.70
C GLU A 373 7.10 -16.48 -19.86
N GLY A 374 8.20 -16.60 -19.10
CA GLY A 374 9.31 -15.64 -19.13
C GLY A 374 9.06 -14.35 -18.36
N LYS A 375 7.85 -14.16 -17.82
CA LYS A 375 7.44 -13.02 -17.01
C LYS A 375 7.35 -13.38 -15.53
N THR A 376 7.17 -12.36 -14.69
CA THR A 376 6.96 -12.51 -13.26
C THR A 376 5.56 -12.05 -12.90
N ARG A 377 4.78 -12.95 -12.30
CA ARG A 377 3.42 -12.64 -11.82
C ARG A 377 3.44 -12.53 -10.30
N LEU A 378 2.90 -11.44 -9.78
CA LEU A 378 2.66 -11.20 -8.36
C LEU A 378 1.16 -11.37 -8.09
N TYR A 379 0.78 -12.37 -7.31
CA TYR A 379 -0.56 -12.49 -6.76
C TYR A 379 -0.58 -11.91 -5.36
N TYR A 380 -1.71 -11.34 -4.95
CA TYR A 380 -1.87 -10.73 -3.64
C TYR A 380 -3.35 -10.68 -3.24
N ALA A 381 -3.58 -10.70 -1.94
CA ALA A 381 -4.90 -10.55 -1.36
C ALA A 381 -5.27 -9.08 -1.20
N ALA A 382 -6.32 -8.65 -1.86
CA ALA A 382 -6.85 -7.30 -1.82
C ALA A 382 -8.13 -7.23 -1.00
N GLY A 383 -8.27 -6.29 -0.06
CA GLY A 383 -9.38 -6.33 0.90
C GLY A 383 -9.47 -5.17 1.88
N ASP A 384 -10.38 -5.31 2.85
CA ASP A 384 -10.56 -4.34 3.94
C ASP A 384 -10.02 -4.81 5.30
N GLN A 385 -9.35 -5.98 5.34
CA GLN A 385 -8.83 -6.62 6.55
C GLN A 385 -9.90 -6.94 7.61
N LEU A 386 -11.19 -6.94 7.23
CA LEU A 386 -12.29 -7.16 8.16
C LEU A 386 -13.37 -8.08 7.60
N LYS A 387 -13.91 -7.76 6.43
CA LYS A 387 -15.14 -8.37 5.90
C LYS A 387 -14.96 -9.04 4.55
N TRP A 388 -14.01 -8.58 3.73
CA TRP A 388 -13.85 -9.13 2.39
C TRP A 388 -12.40 -9.11 1.92
N MET A 389 -12.06 -10.13 1.15
CA MET A 389 -10.78 -10.27 0.46
C MET A 389 -11.00 -10.94 -0.90
N ASN A 390 -10.21 -10.52 -1.89
CA ASN A 390 -10.17 -11.10 -3.23
C ASN A 390 -8.71 -11.28 -3.62
N ILE A 391 -8.43 -12.25 -4.49
CA ILE A 391 -7.10 -12.39 -5.09
C ILE A 391 -7.05 -11.52 -6.34
N LYS A 392 -6.09 -10.60 -6.35
CA LYS A 392 -5.69 -9.85 -7.53
C LYS A 392 -4.28 -10.25 -7.94
N TRP A 393 -3.87 -9.81 -9.11
CA TRP A 393 -2.51 -10.04 -9.56
C TRP A 393 -1.99 -8.89 -10.42
N ALA A 394 -0.68 -8.83 -10.52
CA ALA A 394 0.04 -7.89 -11.37
C ALA A 394 1.17 -8.62 -12.10
N GLU A 395 1.56 -8.13 -13.27
CA GLU A 395 2.57 -8.75 -14.12
C GLU A 395 3.74 -7.80 -14.35
N TYR A 396 4.95 -8.30 -14.14
CA TYR A 396 6.18 -7.65 -14.57
C TYR A 396 6.71 -8.35 -15.81
N ASP A 397 6.95 -7.56 -16.86
CA ASP A 397 7.45 -8.03 -18.16
C ASP A 397 8.96 -8.30 -18.10
N GLY A 398 9.33 -9.36 -17.40
CA GLY A 398 10.71 -9.80 -17.29
C GLY A 398 10.93 -10.91 -16.26
N PRO A 399 12.16 -11.43 -16.20
CA PRO A 399 12.58 -12.44 -15.24
C PRO A 399 12.40 -12.00 -13.79
N MET A 400 12.16 -12.95 -12.89
CA MET A 400 11.97 -12.68 -11.46
C MET A 400 13.22 -12.05 -10.83
N ALA A 401 14.42 -12.44 -11.26
CA ALA A 401 15.65 -11.83 -10.77
C ALA A 401 15.69 -10.32 -11.06
N ASP A 402 15.35 -9.92 -12.29
CA ASP A 402 15.32 -8.51 -12.72
C ASP A 402 14.25 -7.73 -11.95
N PHE A 403 13.08 -8.34 -11.71
CA PHE A 403 12.04 -7.77 -10.86
C PHE A 403 12.56 -7.48 -9.44
N LEU A 404 13.19 -8.46 -8.79
CA LEU A 404 13.67 -8.35 -7.42
C LEU A 404 14.82 -7.33 -7.30
N GLU A 405 15.80 -7.39 -8.19
CA GLU A 405 16.96 -6.49 -8.19
C GLU A 405 16.59 -5.05 -8.52
N GLY A 406 15.56 -4.84 -9.35
CA GLY A 406 15.09 -3.50 -9.72
C GLY A 406 14.66 -2.63 -8.53
N TRP A 407 14.33 -3.24 -7.39
CA TRP A 407 14.02 -2.53 -6.13
C TRP A 407 15.26 -2.01 -5.40
N TYR A 408 16.47 -2.39 -5.82
CA TYR A 408 17.74 -2.07 -5.17
C TYR A 408 18.70 -1.33 -6.11
N LYS A 409 18.15 -0.54 -7.05
CA LYS A 409 18.92 0.40 -7.89
C LYS A 409 19.66 1.45 -7.07
N THR A 410 19.11 1.82 -5.92
CA THR A 410 19.81 2.54 -4.85
C THR A 410 20.28 1.55 -3.80
N PRO A 411 21.41 1.81 -3.10
CA PRO A 411 21.84 0.98 -1.99
C PRO A 411 20.71 0.70 -1.00
N GLY A 412 20.61 -0.56 -0.56
CA GLY A 412 19.65 -0.97 0.45
C GLY A 412 19.90 -0.25 1.78
N ILE A 413 18.83 -0.02 2.55
CA ILE A 413 18.89 0.61 3.85
C ILE A 413 19.01 -0.50 4.90
N PRO A 414 20.09 -0.57 5.69
CA PRO A 414 20.22 -1.56 6.76
C PRO A 414 19.03 -1.48 7.73
N ASP A 415 18.40 -2.62 8.00
CA ASP A 415 17.24 -2.69 8.89
C ASP A 415 17.69 -2.87 10.34
N SER A 416 17.26 -1.97 11.22
CA SER A 416 17.52 -2.07 12.67
C SER A 416 16.62 -3.08 13.38
N GLY A 417 15.62 -3.64 12.68
CA GLY A 417 14.72 -4.68 13.16
C GLY A 417 15.19 -6.10 12.91
N SER A 418 16.40 -6.32 12.39
CA SER A 418 16.99 -7.67 12.31
C SER A 418 17.89 -7.95 13.52
N VAL A 419 17.95 -9.21 13.95
CA VAL A 419 18.81 -9.64 15.06
C VAL A 419 20.29 -9.36 14.77
N GLY A 420 20.72 -9.49 13.51
CA GLY A 420 22.08 -9.23 13.07
C GLY A 420 22.49 -7.76 12.95
N PHE A 421 21.59 -6.80 13.20
CA PHE A 421 21.91 -5.39 13.01
C PHE A 421 22.97 -4.90 14.00
N GLN A 422 24.10 -4.42 13.47
CA GLN A 422 25.11 -3.71 14.24
C GLN A 422 25.09 -2.23 13.89
N LYS A 423 24.92 -1.37 14.91
CA LYS A 423 24.95 0.07 14.72
C LYS A 423 26.36 0.49 14.24
N PRO A 424 26.48 1.29 13.17
CA PRO A 424 27.79 1.77 12.72
C PRO A 424 28.52 2.47 13.87
N ALA A 425 29.80 2.15 14.07
CA ALA A 425 30.66 2.93 14.93
C ALA A 425 30.74 4.35 14.38
N LYS A 426 30.52 5.35 15.24
CA LYS A 426 30.48 6.77 14.87
C LYS A 426 31.82 7.29 14.36
#